data_AF-A0A815AW50-F1
#
_entry.id   AF-A0A815AW50-F1
#
_cell.length_a   1.000
_cell.length_b   1.000
_cell.length_c   1.000
_cell.angle_alpha   90.00
_cell.angle_beta   90.00
_cell.angle_gamma   90.00
#
_symmetry.space_group_name_H-M   'P 1'
#
loop_
_entity.id
_entity.type
_entity.pdbx_description
1 polymer ?
#
loop_
_entity_poly.entity_id
_entity_poly.type
_entity_poly.pdbx_seq_one_letter_code
_entity_poly.pdbx_strand_id
1 'polypeptide(L)'
;MKLFHCDVDPDMQIPAYNDRCTSEEKPMGLTSCLTGGIIGGPKTSQFLVLEVHFNNPYFKKSIIDQSGIRIYYTTKLRKYDAGIIEVGLEYNPKNSIPPGSTAFRVFGYCDSECTQIGLPSKNGRIITLNIDRHYSSHFQEIRFLLKLIKIEQDDTIIHTCIYNTEIRTNVTFGGYSINDEIYFHAKTSIDQIIYENYKSIHWTPITSSILQIFYEEAPIHLSCNGSDGNYLPKYNWQNDYFSQGPKQLDVPLDKAQCK
;
A
#
# COMPACT_ATOMS: atom_id res chain seq x y z
N MET A 1 12.53 6.16 0.89
CA MET A 1 12.62 6.82 -0.44
C MET A 1 11.97 5.89 -1.44
N LYS A 2 11.16 6.42 -2.35
CA LYS A 2 10.52 5.65 -3.44
C LYS A 2 10.80 6.37 -4.75
N LEU A 3 11.09 5.62 -5.81
CA LEU A 3 11.29 6.16 -7.14
C LEU A 3 10.15 5.69 -8.04
N PHE A 4 9.51 6.64 -8.68
CA PHE A 4 8.35 6.43 -9.54
C PHE A 4 8.66 6.87 -10.97
N HIS A 5 8.04 6.19 -11.93
CA HIS A 5 8.05 6.59 -13.34
C HIS A 5 6.69 7.24 -13.66
N CYS A 6 6.73 8.39 -14.34
CA CYS A 6 5.52 9.15 -14.65
C CYS A 6 4.96 8.76 -16.01
N ASP A 7 3.65 8.51 -16.08
CA ASP A 7 2.97 8.22 -17.33
C ASP A 7 2.49 9.54 -17.98
N VAL A 8 3.38 10.13 -18.77
CA VAL A 8 3.15 11.37 -19.51
C VAL A 8 3.65 11.21 -20.94
N ASP A 9 3.13 12.06 -21.84
CA ASP A 9 3.57 12.09 -23.22
C ASP A 9 5.11 12.24 -23.29
N PRO A 10 5.83 11.40 -24.05
CA PRO A 10 7.29 11.47 -24.19
C PRO A 10 7.81 12.84 -24.66
N ASP A 11 7.00 13.60 -25.40
CA ASP A 11 7.35 14.92 -25.93
C ASP A 11 6.96 16.06 -24.96
N MET A 12 6.28 15.75 -23.85
CA MET A 12 5.89 16.74 -22.85
C MET A 12 7.11 17.34 -22.16
N GLN A 13 7.18 18.67 -22.10
CA GLN A 13 8.20 19.37 -21.32
C GLN A 13 7.66 19.72 -19.94
N ILE A 14 8.29 19.16 -18.91
CA ILE A 14 7.95 19.42 -17.51
C ILE A 14 9.16 20.08 -16.84
N PRO A 15 8.99 21.21 -16.14
CA PRO A 15 10.09 21.85 -15.42
C PRO A 15 10.63 20.97 -14.30
N ALA A 16 11.91 21.14 -13.96
CA ALA A 16 12.50 20.50 -12.80
C ALA A 16 11.77 20.94 -11.52
N TYR A 17 11.51 20.00 -10.62
CA TYR A 17 10.74 20.22 -9.41
C TYR A 17 11.43 19.59 -8.20
N ASN A 18 11.53 20.33 -7.11
CA ASN A 18 12.10 19.87 -5.84
C ASN A 18 11.40 20.57 -4.67
N ASP A 19 10.24 20.05 -4.27
CA ASP A 19 9.50 20.53 -3.10
C ASP A 19 8.56 19.41 -2.59
N ARG A 20 7.70 19.74 -1.63
CA ARG A 20 6.74 18.84 -0.98
C ARG A 20 5.79 18.20 -1.98
N CYS A 21 5.54 16.90 -1.81
CA CYS A 21 4.62 16.14 -2.66
C CYS A 21 3.19 16.70 -2.74
N THR A 22 2.76 17.43 -1.71
CA THR A 22 1.41 18.03 -1.61
C THR A 22 1.35 19.50 -2.01
N SER A 23 2.42 20.09 -2.54
CA SER A 23 2.41 21.49 -2.96
C SER A 23 1.49 21.68 -4.17
N GLU A 24 0.69 22.74 -4.17
CA GLU A 24 -0.14 23.14 -5.32
C GLU A 24 0.72 23.55 -6.53
N GLU A 25 1.99 23.91 -6.30
CA GLU A 25 2.95 24.26 -7.34
C GLU A 25 3.55 23.03 -8.05
N LYS A 26 3.22 21.82 -7.59
CA LYS A 26 3.68 20.58 -8.23
C LYS A 26 3.16 20.52 -9.68
N PRO A 27 4.03 20.38 -10.69
CA PRO A 27 3.60 20.28 -12.08
C PRO A 27 2.62 19.12 -12.28
N MET A 28 1.55 19.37 -13.04
CA MET A 28 0.48 18.40 -13.28
C MET A 28 1.01 17.08 -13.88
N GLY A 29 2.02 17.11 -14.74
CA GLY A 29 2.61 15.89 -15.30
C GLY A 29 3.39 15.03 -14.29
N LEU A 30 3.64 15.51 -13.06
CA LEU A 30 4.32 14.76 -12.00
C LEU A 30 3.34 14.21 -10.95
N THR A 31 2.03 14.42 -11.11
CA THR A 31 1.02 13.93 -10.15
C THR A 31 0.64 12.48 -10.40
N SER A 32 0.70 12.00 -11.65
CA SER A 32 0.46 10.59 -12.00
C SER A 32 1.79 9.87 -12.27
N CYS A 33 2.45 9.43 -11.22
CA CYS A 33 3.66 8.63 -11.31
C CYS A 33 3.56 7.41 -10.40
N LEU A 34 3.87 6.24 -10.94
CA LEU A 34 3.67 4.97 -10.24
C LEU A 34 4.92 4.08 -10.28
N THR A 35 4.87 3.06 -9.43
CA THR A 35 5.99 2.14 -9.23
C THR A 35 5.92 1.03 -10.27
N GLY A 36 7.03 0.82 -10.98
CA GLY A 36 7.14 -0.24 -11.98
C GLY A 36 6.87 0.26 -13.39
N GLY A 37 7.80 -0.01 -14.30
CA GLY A 37 7.75 0.42 -15.69
C GLY A 37 9.08 0.18 -16.39
N ILE A 38 9.04 0.06 -17.72
CA ILE A 38 10.25 0.07 -18.54
C ILE A 38 10.75 1.51 -18.60
N ILE A 39 11.93 1.75 -18.05
CA ILE A 39 12.53 3.08 -18.03
C ILE A 39 13.33 3.28 -19.32
N GLY A 40 12.93 4.28 -20.10
CA GLY A 40 13.63 4.74 -21.29
C GLY A 40 13.16 4.09 -22.59
N GLY A 41 13.56 4.72 -23.70
CA GLY A 41 13.09 4.42 -25.05
C GLY A 41 12.27 5.57 -25.63
N PRO A 42 12.08 5.60 -26.96
CA PRO A 42 11.44 6.73 -27.64
C PRO A 42 9.93 6.85 -27.39
N LYS A 43 9.31 5.82 -26.79
CA LYS A 43 7.86 5.77 -26.52
C LYS A 43 7.51 5.89 -25.04
N THR A 44 8.49 6.18 -24.19
CA THR A 44 8.30 6.25 -22.74
C THR A 44 8.66 7.63 -22.25
N SER A 45 7.91 8.14 -21.28
CA SER A 45 8.27 9.33 -20.50
C SER A 45 9.70 9.23 -19.96
N GLN A 46 10.40 10.35 -19.93
CA GLN A 46 11.74 10.47 -19.37
C GLN A 46 11.72 10.93 -17.91
N PHE A 47 10.55 11.21 -17.35
CA PHE A 47 10.41 11.81 -16.03
C PHE A 47 10.32 10.76 -14.94
N LEU A 48 11.17 10.96 -13.93
CA LEU A 48 11.19 10.17 -12.70
C LEU A 48 10.91 11.10 -11.52
N VAL A 49 10.14 10.59 -10.55
CA VAL A 49 9.89 11.28 -9.28
C VAL A 49 10.52 10.49 -8.16
N LEU A 50 11.41 11.13 -7.41
CA LEU A 50 11.94 10.60 -6.17
C LEU A 50 11.14 11.18 -5.01
N GLU A 51 10.38 10.32 -4.33
CA GLU A 51 9.70 10.67 -3.09
C GLU A 51 10.57 10.32 -1.87
N VAL A 52 10.82 11.30 -1.02
CA VAL A 52 11.60 11.14 0.21
C VAL A 52 10.73 11.44 1.41
N HIS A 53 10.52 10.44 2.26
CA HIS A 53 9.83 10.59 3.54
C HIS A 53 10.84 11.04 4.60
N PHE A 54 10.70 12.27 5.09
CA PHE A 54 11.54 12.82 6.15
C PHE A 54 10.83 12.75 7.50
N ASN A 55 11.44 12.05 8.47
CA ASN A 55 11.03 12.12 9.87
C ASN A 55 11.99 13.07 10.62
N ASN A 56 11.53 14.27 10.95
CA ASN A 56 12.31 15.29 11.68
C ASN A 56 11.66 15.60 13.05
N PRO A 57 11.71 14.67 14.02
CA PRO A 57 10.98 14.79 15.29
C PRO A 57 11.44 15.97 16.16
N TYR A 58 12.69 16.43 15.97
CA TYR A 58 13.27 17.54 16.72
C TYR A 58 13.17 18.88 15.99
N PHE A 59 12.45 18.94 14.86
CA PHE A 59 12.27 20.15 14.05
C PHE A 59 13.58 20.90 13.78
N LYS A 60 14.67 20.15 13.56
CA LYS A 60 15.97 20.76 13.29
C LYS A 60 15.86 21.59 12.03
N LYS A 61 16.23 22.87 12.13
CA LYS A 61 16.21 23.82 11.02
C LYS A 61 17.54 23.80 10.28
N SER A 62 17.52 24.28 9.04
CA SER A 62 18.72 24.47 8.21
C SER A 62 19.53 23.20 7.93
N ILE A 63 18.88 22.03 7.94
CA ILE A 63 19.46 20.79 7.42
C ILE A 63 19.24 20.77 5.91
N ILE A 64 20.33 20.63 5.15
CA ILE A 64 20.29 20.39 3.71
C ILE A 64 20.57 18.91 3.51
N ASP A 65 19.60 18.18 2.96
CA ASP A 65 19.75 16.78 2.55
C ASP A 65 19.88 16.68 1.03
N GLN A 66 20.80 15.84 0.56
CA GLN A 66 21.01 15.53 -0.85
C GLN A 66 21.01 14.01 -1.07
N SER A 67 20.13 13.32 -0.35
CA SER A 67 20.00 11.88 -0.47
C SER A 67 19.31 11.48 -1.77
N GLY A 68 19.57 10.25 -2.24
CA GLY A 68 18.98 9.75 -3.47
C GLY A 68 19.22 8.26 -3.68
N ILE A 69 18.80 7.77 -4.84
CA ILE A 69 18.93 6.36 -5.24
C ILE A 69 19.94 6.26 -6.39
N ARG A 70 20.84 5.27 -6.30
CA ARG A 70 21.77 4.94 -7.39
C ARG A 70 21.23 3.76 -8.20
N ILE A 71 21.06 3.98 -9.51
CA ILE A 71 20.57 2.97 -10.45
C ILE A 71 21.74 2.41 -11.25
N TYR A 72 21.86 1.09 -11.30
CA TYR A 72 22.78 0.38 -12.18
C TYR A 72 21.99 -0.28 -13.31
N TYR A 73 22.27 0.10 -14.55
CA TYR A 73 21.53 -0.37 -15.73
C TYR A 73 22.47 -0.95 -16.79
N THR A 74 21.90 -1.63 -17.79
CA THR A 74 22.63 -2.17 -18.94
C THR A 74 21.88 -1.87 -20.24
N THR A 75 22.62 -1.67 -21.33
CA THR A 75 22.04 -1.47 -22.66
C THR A 75 21.63 -2.78 -23.34
N LYS A 76 22.01 -3.93 -22.78
CA LYS A 76 21.65 -5.26 -23.32
C LYS A 76 20.39 -5.76 -22.63
N LEU A 77 19.30 -5.91 -23.41
CA LEU A 77 18.05 -6.44 -22.91
C LEU A 77 18.24 -7.84 -22.31
N ARG A 78 17.62 -8.07 -21.16
CA ARG A 78 17.57 -9.38 -20.50
C ARG A 78 16.40 -10.19 -21.07
N LYS A 79 16.35 -11.47 -20.72
CA LYS A 79 15.31 -12.39 -21.18
C LYS A 79 13.89 -12.00 -20.73
N TYR A 80 13.76 -11.38 -19.56
CA TYR A 80 12.48 -11.07 -18.94
C TYR A 80 12.48 -9.65 -18.38
N ASP A 81 11.32 -9.01 -18.44
CA ASP A 81 11.03 -7.76 -17.74
C ASP A 81 10.70 -8.03 -16.27
N ALA A 82 11.03 -7.08 -15.40
CA ALA A 82 10.73 -7.13 -13.99
C ALA A 82 9.74 -6.01 -13.63
N GLY A 83 8.68 -6.38 -12.93
CA GLY A 83 7.68 -5.45 -12.40
C GLY A 83 7.61 -5.52 -10.88
N ILE A 84 6.95 -4.54 -10.28
CA ILE A 84 6.62 -4.49 -8.85
C ILE A 84 5.10 -4.45 -8.77
N ILE A 85 4.53 -5.29 -7.91
CA ILE A 85 3.09 -5.30 -7.62
C ILE A 85 2.95 -5.02 -6.13
N GLU A 86 2.12 -4.03 -5.78
CA GLU A 86 1.73 -3.75 -4.40
C GLU A 86 0.43 -4.51 -4.10
N VAL A 87 0.45 -5.35 -3.07
CA VAL A 87 -0.73 -6.06 -2.57
C VAL A 87 -0.82 -5.79 -1.08
N GLY A 88 -1.96 -5.31 -0.62
CA GLY A 88 -2.12 -4.94 0.78
C GLY A 88 -3.42 -4.22 1.05
N LEU A 89 -3.40 -3.44 2.13
CA LEU A 89 -4.50 -2.60 2.54
C LEU A 89 -4.32 -1.20 1.96
N GLU A 90 -5.44 -0.59 1.57
CA GLU A 90 -5.43 0.83 1.25
C GLU A 90 -5.13 1.66 2.51
N TYR A 91 -4.39 2.76 2.33
CA TYR A 91 -4.00 3.70 3.38
C TYR A 91 -5.19 4.56 3.84
N ASN A 92 -6.13 3.95 4.55
CA ASN A 92 -7.40 4.54 4.97
C ASN A 92 -7.69 4.29 6.46
N PRO A 93 -8.20 5.29 7.21
CA PRO A 93 -8.70 5.11 8.59
C PRO A 93 -9.73 3.99 8.79
N LYS A 94 -10.39 3.49 7.74
CA LYS A 94 -11.25 2.29 7.81
C LYS A 94 -10.49 1.03 8.25
N ASN A 95 -9.17 0.99 8.04
CA ASN A 95 -8.29 -0.13 8.37
C ASN A 95 -7.58 0.14 9.72
N SER A 96 -8.35 0.49 10.75
CA SER A 96 -7.82 0.84 12.08
C SER A 96 -7.64 -0.37 13.00
N ILE A 97 -6.69 -0.27 13.91
CA ILE A 97 -6.32 -1.31 14.89
C ILE A 97 -6.63 -0.79 16.30
N PRO A 98 -7.41 -1.52 17.10
CA PRO A 98 -7.76 -1.10 18.45
C PRO A 98 -6.55 -1.13 19.40
N PRO A 99 -6.54 -0.30 20.46
CA PRO A 99 -5.53 -0.37 21.51
C PRO A 99 -5.67 -1.64 22.36
N GLY A 100 -4.61 -2.01 23.08
CA GLY A 100 -4.63 -3.08 24.08
C GLY A 100 -4.73 -4.51 23.51
N SER A 101 -4.49 -4.72 22.22
CA SER A 101 -4.63 -6.04 21.59
C SER A 101 -3.30 -6.78 21.50
N THR A 102 -3.25 -8.02 21.97
CA THR A 102 -2.06 -8.90 21.88
C THR A 102 -1.78 -9.34 20.45
N ALA A 103 -2.84 -9.61 19.69
CA ALA A 103 -2.81 -9.98 18.28
C ALA A 103 -4.12 -9.54 17.61
N PHE A 104 -4.04 -8.51 16.77
CA PHE A 104 -5.16 -8.04 15.95
C PHE A 104 -4.83 -8.23 14.48
N ARG A 105 -5.72 -8.88 13.71
CA ARG A 105 -5.44 -9.28 12.32
C ARG A 105 -6.11 -8.33 11.34
N VAL A 106 -5.37 -7.89 10.34
CA VAL A 106 -5.89 -7.10 9.22
C VAL A 106 -5.50 -7.77 7.91
N PHE A 107 -6.41 -7.73 6.93
CA PHE A 107 -6.32 -8.52 5.70
C PHE A 107 -6.43 -7.64 4.46
N GLY A 108 -5.44 -7.69 3.59
CA GLY A 108 -5.49 -7.13 2.23
C GLY A 108 -5.66 -8.24 1.20
N TYR A 109 -6.36 -7.95 0.10
CA TYR A 109 -6.71 -8.95 -0.91
C TYR A 109 -6.37 -8.45 -2.31
N CYS A 110 -5.84 -9.36 -3.13
CA CYS A 110 -5.92 -9.29 -4.58
C CYS A 110 -6.66 -10.55 -5.02
N ASP A 111 -7.91 -10.39 -5.42
CA ASP A 111 -8.81 -11.50 -5.71
C ASP A 111 -8.58 -12.09 -7.11
N SER A 112 -9.29 -13.20 -7.38
CA SER A 112 -9.21 -13.88 -8.68
C SER A 112 -9.62 -13.00 -9.85
N GLU A 113 -10.55 -12.06 -9.65
CA GLU A 113 -11.00 -11.16 -10.71
C GLU A 113 -9.92 -10.13 -11.06
N CYS A 114 -9.27 -9.55 -10.05
CA CYS A 114 -8.15 -8.66 -10.25
C CYS A 114 -6.95 -9.38 -10.90
N THR A 115 -6.61 -10.59 -10.47
CA THR A 115 -5.51 -11.34 -11.11
C THR A 115 -5.85 -11.80 -12.52
N GLN A 116 -7.11 -12.12 -12.81
CA GLN A 116 -7.57 -12.47 -14.15
C GLN A 116 -7.32 -11.35 -15.17
N ILE A 117 -7.48 -10.09 -14.76
CA ILE A 117 -7.30 -8.93 -15.65
C ILE A 117 -5.88 -8.38 -15.59
N GLY A 118 -5.32 -8.26 -14.39
CA GLY A 118 -4.03 -7.62 -14.14
C GLY A 118 -2.83 -8.48 -14.49
N LEU A 119 -2.97 -9.81 -14.51
CA LEU A 119 -1.88 -10.70 -14.85
C LEU A 119 -1.95 -11.16 -16.32
N PRO A 120 -0.80 -11.38 -16.98
CA PRO A 120 -0.78 -11.79 -18.38
C PRO A 120 -1.42 -13.17 -18.60
N SER A 121 -2.08 -13.35 -19.74
CA SER A 121 -2.82 -14.58 -20.07
C SER A 121 -1.91 -15.79 -20.30
N LYS A 122 -2.51 -17.00 -20.25
CA LYS A 122 -1.84 -18.33 -20.28
C LYS A 122 -0.55 -18.34 -21.13
N ASN A 123 0.57 -18.57 -20.44
CA ASN A 123 2.01 -18.50 -20.82
C ASN A 123 2.75 -17.24 -20.36
N GLY A 124 2.04 -16.16 -20.00
CA GLY A 124 2.58 -15.09 -19.16
C GLY A 124 2.72 -15.61 -17.74
N ARG A 125 3.96 -15.82 -17.29
CA ARG A 125 4.24 -16.33 -15.95
C ARG A 125 4.86 -15.21 -15.14
N ILE A 126 4.20 -14.81 -14.05
CA ILE A 126 4.85 -13.99 -13.04
C ILE A 126 5.60 -14.92 -12.12
N ILE A 127 6.91 -14.71 -12.09
CA ILE A 127 7.81 -15.34 -11.14
C ILE A 127 8.06 -14.32 -10.05
N THR A 128 7.53 -14.58 -8.86
CA THR A 128 7.77 -13.72 -7.72
C THR A 128 9.21 -13.87 -7.27
N LEU A 129 9.96 -12.78 -7.35
CA LEU A 129 11.36 -12.73 -6.93
C LEU A 129 11.51 -12.39 -5.46
N ASN A 130 10.57 -11.61 -4.91
CA ASN A 130 10.69 -10.96 -3.62
C ASN A 130 9.35 -10.87 -2.90
N ILE A 131 9.33 -11.22 -1.62
CA ILE A 131 8.25 -10.92 -0.69
C ILE A 131 8.89 -10.70 0.68
N ASP A 132 8.54 -9.59 1.34
CA ASP A 132 8.77 -9.46 2.78
C ASP A 132 7.50 -9.89 3.52
N ARG A 133 7.63 -10.90 4.39
CA ARG A 133 6.51 -11.41 5.22
C ARG A 133 6.51 -10.80 6.62
N HIS A 134 7.51 -9.98 6.94
CA HIS A 134 7.73 -9.40 8.26
C HIS A 134 7.94 -7.90 8.12
N TYR A 135 6.85 -7.14 8.16
CA TYR A 135 6.95 -5.71 8.14
C TYR A 135 7.47 -5.16 9.47
N SER A 136 8.56 -4.39 9.41
CA SER A 136 9.00 -3.53 10.51
C SER A 136 9.25 -2.12 10.00
N SER A 137 8.63 -1.13 10.64
CA SER A 137 8.93 0.29 10.42
C SER A 137 10.42 0.65 10.58
N HIS A 138 11.19 -0.14 11.32
CA HIS A 138 12.61 0.10 11.58
C HIS A 138 13.54 -0.64 10.61
N PHE A 139 13.04 -1.70 9.96
CA PHE A 139 13.84 -2.56 9.10
C PHE A 139 12.97 -3.11 7.96
N GLN A 140 13.08 -2.46 6.79
CA GLN A 140 12.40 -2.82 5.56
C GLN A 140 13.46 -3.20 4.53
N GLU A 141 13.45 -4.44 4.05
CA GLU A 141 14.42 -4.90 3.06
C GLU A 141 13.77 -5.74 1.95
N ILE A 142 14.43 -5.76 0.79
CA ILE A 142 14.02 -6.56 -0.36
C ILE A 142 14.61 -7.97 -0.17
N ARG A 143 13.78 -8.94 0.28
CA ARG A 143 14.18 -10.35 0.53
C ARG A 143 13.91 -11.30 -0.63
N PHE A 144 14.95 -11.81 -1.28
CA PHE A 144 14.77 -12.81 -2.34
C PHE A 144 14.12 -14.09 -1.80
N LEU A 145 13.18 -14.64 -2.55
CA LEU A 145 12.55 -15.90 -2.21
C LEU A 145 13.51 -17.07 -2.47
N LEU A 146 13.70 -17.94 -1.47
CA LEU A 146 14.45 -19.20 -1.62
C LEU A 146 13.80 -20.13 -2.66
N LYS A 147 12.47 -20.11 -2.72
CA LYS A 147 11.66 -20.83 -3.69
C LYS A 147 10.78 -19.84 -4.42
N LEU A 148 11.01 -19.73 -5.73
CA LEU A 148 10.20 -18.88 -6.59
C LEU A 148 8.73 -19.33 -6.53
N ILE A 149 7.85 -18.37 -6.30
CA ILE A 149 6.40 -18.58 -6.30
C ILE A 149 5.90 -18.15 -7.67
N LYS A 150 5.03 -18.98 -8.24
CA LYS A 150 4.35 -18.70 -9.50
C LYS A 150 2.94 -18.21 -9.15
N ILE A 151 2.56 -17.08 -9.75
CA ILE A 151 1.22 -16.51 -9.63
C ILE A 151 0.62 -16.49 -11.04
N GLU A 152 -0.60 -17.00 -11.18
CA GLU A 152 -1.35 -17.09 -12.43
C GLU A 152 -2.68 -16.32 -12.34
N GLN A 153 -3.33 -16.15 -13.49
CA GLN A 153 -4.70 -15.65 -13.54
C GLN A 153 -5.63 -16.54 -12.71
N ASP A 154 -6.65 -15.93 -12.11
CA ASP A 154 -7.62 -16.56 -11.21
C ASP A 154 -7.06 -16.97 -9.83
N ASP A 155 -5.76 -16.75 -9.57
CA ASP A 155 -5.21 -16.89 -8.21
C ASP A 155 -5.72 -15.76 -7.31
N THR A 156 -5.80 -16.06 -6.00
CA THR A 156 -6.08 -15.05 -4.97
C THR A 156 -4.85 -14.88 -4.09
N ILE A 157 -4.42 -13.63 -3.92
CA ILE A 157 -3.31 -13.26 -3.03
C ILE A 157 -3.92 -12.63 -1.77
N ILE A 158 -3.62 -13.22 -0.62
CA ILE A 158 -4.05 -12.71 0.68
C ILE A 158 -2.82 -12.21 1.42
N HIS A 159 -2.84 -10.93 1.79
CA HIS A 159 -1.85 -10.30 2.66
C HIS A 159 -2.43 -10.20 4.07
N THR A 160 -1.77 -10.79 5.07
CA THR A 160 -2.21 -10.74 6.46
C THR A 160 -1.15 -10.04 7.29
N CYS A 161 -1.57 -9.06 8.08
CA CYS A 161 -0.75 -8.42 9.11
C CYS A 161 -1.36 -8.67 10.48
N ILE A 162 -0.51 -9.04 11.45
CA ILE A 162 -0.90 -9.24 12.84
C ILE A 162 -0.15 -8.21 13.70
N TYR A 163 -0.91 -7.32 14.32
CA TYR A 163 -0.40 -6.22 15.13
C TYR A 163 -0.49 -6.52 16.62
N ASN A 164 0.51 -6.06 17.38
CA ASN A 164 0.45 -5.99 18.83
C ASN A 164 0.36 -4.52 19.25
N THR A 165 -0.74 -4.17 19.93
CA THR A 165 -1.04 -2.84 20.43
C THR A 165 -1.23 -2.82 21.94
N GLU A 166 -0.71 -3.81 22.68
CA GLU A 166 -0.85 -3.89 24.15
C GLU A 166 -0.35 -2.62 24.85
N ILE A 167 0.74 -2.04 24.33
CA ILE A 167 1.35 -0.82 24.87
C ILE A 167 0.67 0.47 24.39
N ARG A 168 -0.25 0.39 23.42
CA ARG A 168 -0.95 1.56 22.86
C ARG A 168 -2.23 1.82 23.65
N THR A 169 -2.43 3.07 24.02
CA THR A 169 -3.64 3.55 24.71
C THR A 169 -4.72 3.98 23.74
N ASN A 170 -4.32 4.48 22.56
CA ASN A 170 -5.21 5.00 21.52
C ASN A 170 -5.28 4.04 20.32
N VAL A 171 -6.36 4.17 19.54
CA VAL A 171 -6.53 3.47 18.27
C VAL A 171 -5.39 3.84 17.30
N THR A 172 -4.89 2.86 16.56
CA THR A 172 -3.88 3.07 15.53
C THR A 172 -4.55 3.07 14.16
N PHE A 173 -4.37 4.15 13.40
CA PHE A 173 -5.04 4.33 12.11
C PHE A 173 -4.22 3.78 10.94
N GLY A 174 -4.91 3.26 9.93
CA GLY A 174 -4.31 3.06 8.61
C GLY A 174 -4.13 4.40 7.90
N GLY A 175 -2.89 4.77 7.57
CA GLY A 175 -2.62 6.06 6.93
C GLY A 175 -1.13 6.41 6.83
N TYR A 176 -0.85 7.64 6.38
CA TYR A 176 0.51 8.15 6.14
C TYR A 176 1.16 8.82 7.36
N SER A 177 0.39 9.11 8.42
CA SER A 177 0.87 9.82 9.61
C SER A 177 1.48 8.87 10.64
N ILE A 178 2.52 9.36 11.33
CA ILE A 178 3.16 8.67 12.47
C ILE A 178 2.48 8.97 13.81
N ASN A 179 1.60 9.98 13.87
CA ASN A 179 0.99 10.44 15.12
C ASN A 179 -0.48 10.73 14.90
N ASP A 180 -1.31 10.05 15.69
CA ASP A 180 -2.74 10.32 15.79
C ASP A 180 -3.19 10.02 17.22
N GLU A 181 -2.91 10.95 18.12
CA GLU A 181 -3.29 10.85 19.53
C GLU A 181 -4.20 12.03 19.88
N ILE A 182 -5.47 11.75 20.17
CA ILE A 182 -6.31 12.39 21.17
C ILE A 182 -7.61 11.55 21.21
N TYR A 183 -7.99 11.07 22.38
CA TYR A 183 -9.30 10.48 22.65
C TYR A 183 -10.31 11.60 22.93
N PHE A 184 -11.43 11.61 22.21
CA PHE A 184 -12.54 12.51 22.48
C PHE A 184 -13.73 11.71 22.99
N HIS A 185 -14.31 12.13 24.11
CA HIS A 185 -15.59 11.61 24.62
C HIS A 185 -16.77 12.14 23.79
N ALA A 186 -16.75 11.94 22.47
CA ALA A 186 -17.88 12.21 21.59
C ALA A 186 -18.68 10.92 21.34
N LYS A 187 -19.93 11.06 20.89
CA LYS A 187 -20.69 9.92 20.35
C LYS A 187 -20.31 9.73 18.88
N THR A 188 -20.23 8.48 18.44
CA THR A 188 -20.14 8.16 17.01
C THR A 188 -21.36 8.68 16.25
N SER A 189 -21.17 9.18 15.04
CA SER A 189 -22.23 9.67 14.15
C SER A 189 -21.90 9.38 12.69
N ILE A 190 -22.93 9.20 11.87
CA ILE A 190 -22.79 9.06 10.41
C ILE A 190 -22.24 10.35 9.77
N ASP A 191 -22.48 11.50 10.40
CA ASP A 191 -22.02 12.80 9.92
C ASP A 191 -20.57 13.10 10.32
N GLN A 192 -19.96 12.28 11.18
CA GLN A 192 -18.56 12.43 11.58
C GLN A 192 -17.63 11.74 10.58
N ILE A 193 -16.45 12.32 10.40
CA ILE A 193 -15.38 11.65 9.66
C ILE A 193 -14.95 10.38 10.39
N ILE A 194 -14.51 9.38 9.61
CA ILE A 194 -14.18 8.03 10.08
C ILE A 194 -13.21 8.06 11.27
N TYR A 195 -12.21 8.92 11.18
CA TYR A 195 -11.19 9.09 12.20
C TYR A 195 -11.77 9.50 13.58
N GLU A 196 -12.70 10.46 13.61
CA GLU A 196 -13.36 10.91 14.84
C GLU A 196 -14.29 9.84 15.42
N ASN A 197 -14.94 9.06 14.55
CA ASN A 197 -15.74 7.92 14.99
C ASN A 197 -14.88 6.89 15.73
N TYR A 198 -13.74 6.48 15.19
CA TYR A 198 -12.85 5.52 15.86
C TYR A 198 -12.25 6.07 17.17
N LYS A 199 -11.95 7.38 17.23
CA LYS A 199 -11.52 8.05 18.48
C LYS A 199 -12.58 8.07 19.57
N SER A 200 -13.84 8.10 19.17
CA SER A 200 -15.00 8.15 20.06
C SER A 200 -15.38 6.79 20.65
N ILE A 201 -14.82 5.69 20.12
CA ILE A 201 -15.11 4.33 20.61
C ILE A 201 -14.44 4.11 21.96
N HIS A 202 -15.23 3.65 22.94
CA HIS A 202 -14.69 3.11 24.18
C HIS A 202 -14.18 1.68 23.95
N TRP A 203 -12.86 1.51 23.86
CA TRP A 203 -12.23 0.23 23.57
C TRP A 203 -12.23 -0.70 24.78
N THR A 204 -12.85 -1.85 24.60
CA THR A 204 -12.86 -2.99 25.52
C THR A 204 -12.49 -4.26 24.75
N PRO A 205 -12.11 -5.36 25.41
CA PRO A 205 -11.88 -6.63 24.73
C PRO A 205 -13.07 -7.07 23.86
N ILE A 206 -14.30 -6.73 24.26
CA ILE A 206 -15.52 -7.05 23.51
C ILE A 206 -15.60 -6.21 22.23
N THR A 207 -15.41 -4.89 22.30
CA THR A 207 -15.49 -4.04 21.10
C THR A 207 -14.37 -4.32 20.11
N SER A 208 -13.16 -4.63 20.60
CA SER A 208 -12.05 -5.08 19.74
C SER A 208 -12.39 -6.40 19.04
N SER A 209 -13.02 -7.35 19.74
CA SER A 209 -13.46 -8.62 19.14
C SER A 209 -14.57 -8.42 18.09
N ILE A 210 -15.51 -7.51 18.34
CA ILE A 210 -16.55 -7.16 17.37
C ILE A 210 -15.94 -6.56 16.10
N LEU A 211 -14.93 -5.69 16.24
CA LEU A 211 -14.23 -5.12 15.09
C LEU A 211 -13.48 -6.19 14.29
N GLN A 212 -12.84 -7.15 14.97
CA GLN A 212 -12.20 -8.29 14.31
C GLN A 212 -13.21 -9.09 13.49
N ILE A 213 -14.37 -9.43 14.06
CA ILE A 213 -15.47 -10.11 13.35
C ILE A 213 -15.96 -9.28 12.16
N PHE A 214 -16.06 -7.96 12.33
CA PHE A 214 -16.44 -7.06 11.23
C PHE A 214 -15.44 -7.13 10.06
N TYR A 215 -14.13 -7.12 10.33
CA TYR A 215 -13.10 -7.27 9.27
C TYR A 215 -13.08 -8.67 8.64
N GLU A 216 -13.62 -9.68 9.31
CA GLU A 216 -13.72 -11.05 8.80
C GLU A 216 -14.95 -11.26 7.91
N GLU A 217 -16.07 -10.64 8.24
CA GLU A 217 -17.37 -10.92 7.63
C GLU A 217 -17.88 -9.83 6.67
N ALA A 218 -17.41 -8.59 6.82
CA ALA A 218 -17.89 -7.48 6.00
C ALA A 218 -17.42 -7.60 4.54
N PRO A 219 -18.25 -7.16 3.57
CA PRO A 219 -17.83 -7.01 2.19
C PRO A 219 -16.62 -6.07 2.06
N ILE A 220 -15.74 -6.36 1.12
CA ILE A 220 -14.53 -5.59 0.86
C ILE A 220 -14.69 -4.70 -0.37
N HIS A 221 -14.04 -3.55 -0.35
CA HIS A 221 -13.82 -2.72 -1.53
C HIS A 221 -12.43 -3.05 -2.10
N LEU A 222 -12.36 -3.38 -3.39
CA LEU A 222 -11.12 -3.75 -4.07
C LEU A 222 -10.61 -2.58 -4.91
N SER A 223 -9.34 -2.21 -4.69
CA SER A 223 -8.63 -1.22 -5.49
C SER A 223 -7.67 -1.93 -6.44
N CYS A 224 -8.14 -2.27 -7.64
CA CYS A 224 -7.39 -2.98 -8.66
C CYS A 224 -6.94 -2.01 -9.77
N ASN A 225 -5.72 -1.49 -9.65
CA ASN A 225 -5.20 -0.42 -10.51
C ASN A 225 -4.11 -0.90 -11.46
N GLY A 226 -4.08 -0.32 -12.66
CA GLY A 226 -2.99 -0.46 -13.62
C GLY A 226 -1.78 0.39 -13.27
N SER A 227 -0.71 0.25 -14.05
CA SER A 227 0.52 1.06 -13.91
C SER A 227 0.33 2.53 -14.24
N ASP A 228 -0.80 2.89 -14.86
CA ASP A 228 -1.24 4.27 -15.16
C ASP A 228 -2.03 4.90 -14.01
N GLY A 229 -2.36 4.12 -12.97
CA GLY A 229 -3.08 4.55 -11.78
C GLY A 229 -4.59 4.51 -11.90
N ASN A 230 -5.08 4.14 -13.07
CA ASN A 230 -6.50 3.98 -13.30
C ASN A 230 -6.93 2.56 -12.92
N TYR A 231 -8.21 2.41 -12.58
CA TYR A 231 -8.81 1.10 -12.37
C TYR A 231 -8.72 0.25 -13.64
N LEU A 232 -8.46 -1.04 -13.48
CA LEU A 232 -8.40 -1.95 -14.62
C LEU A 232 -9.78 -2.06 -15.33
N PRO A 233 -9.81 -1.99 -16.68
CA PRO A 233 -11.04 -1.91 -17.44
C PRO A 233 -11.76 -3.26 -17.51
N LYS A 234 -12.78 -3.46 -16.66
CA LYS A 234 -13.81 -4.49 -16.85
C LYS A 234 -14.96 -4.39 -15.83
N TYR A 235 -14.65 -4.00 -14.61
CA TYR A 235 -15.59 -4.01 -13.49
C TYR A 235 -15.86 -2.61 -12.97
N ASN A 236 -17.07 -2.40 -12.45
CA ASN A 236 -17.41 -1.15 -11.78
C ASN A 236 -16.92 -1.22 -10.33
N TRP A 237 -15.59 -1.16 -10.17
CA TRP A 237 -14.92 -1.21 -8.86
C TRP A 237 -15.45 -0.16 -7.86
N GLN A 238 -16.09 0.91 -8.35
CA GLN A 238 -16.70 1.95 -7.53
C GLN A 238 -18.06 1.57 -6.90
N ASN A 239 -18.78 0.58 -7.45
CA ASN A 239 -20.12 0.19 -6.99
C ASN A 239 -20.26 -1.29 -6.61
N ASP A 240 -19.30 -2.13 -6.96
CA ASP A 240 -19.32 -3.55 -6.65
C ASP A 240 -18.69 -3.79 -5.26
N TYR A 241 -19.53 -3.84 -4.23
CA TYR A 241 -19.16 -4.53 -2.99
C TYR A 241 -19.02 -6.01 -3.34
N PHE A 242 -17.80 -6.46 -3.57
CA PHE A 242 -17.55 -7.87 -3.86
C PHE A 242 -17.97 -8.73 -2.66
N SER A 243 -18.41 -9.94 -2.98
CA SER A 243 -18.75 -11.04 -2.06
C SER A 243 -17.78 -11.14 -0.88
N GLN A 244 -18.23 -11.71 0.25
CA GLN A 244 -17.41 -11.97 1.43
C GLN A 244 -15.96 -12.32 1.05
N GLY A 245 -14.99 -11.68 1.71
CA GLY A 245 -13.58 -11.89 1.44
C GLY A 245 -13.25 -13.39 1.41
N PRO A 246 -12.27 -13.82 0.60
CA PRO A 246 -11.90 -15.23 0.49
C PRO A 246 -11.60 -15.79 1.88
N LYS A 247 -11.99 -17.05 2.12
CA LYS A 247 -11.79 -17.71 3.42
C LYS A 247 -10.34 -17.55 3.87
N GLN A 248 -10.16 -16.86 4.98
CA GLN A 248 -8.85 -16.55 5.51
C GLN A 248 -8.15 -17.83 5.97
N LEU A 249 -6.87 -17.93 5.66
CA LEU A 249 -6.02 -19.00 6.17
C LEU A 249 -5.59 -18.62 7.59
N ASP A 250 -5.61 -19.58 8.52
CA ASP A 250 -5.04 -19.36 9.84
C ASP A 250 -3.52 -19.33 9.72
N VAL A 251 -2.98 -18.11 9.60
CA VAL A 251 -1.53 -17.89 9.53
C VAL A 251 -0.97 -17.79 10.96
N PRO A 252 0.09 -18.55 11.31
CA PRO A 252 0.77 -18.44 12.59
C PRO A 252 1.31 -17.03 12.88
N LEU A 253 1.29 -16.62 14.15
CA LEU A 253 1.71 -15.28 14.60
C LEU A 253 3.12 -14.91 14.14
N ASP A 254 4.06 -15.87 14.19
CA ASP A 254 5.46 -15.69 13.83
C ASP A 254 5.67 -15.45 12.32
N LYS A 255 4.66 -15.66 11.48
CA LYS A 255 4.76 -15.59 10.01
C LYS A 255 4.10 -14.37 9.38
N ALA A 256 3.37 -13.58 10.16
CA ALA A 256 2.58 -12.44 9.68
C ALA A 256 2.64 -11.24 10.64
N GLN A 257 3.63 -11.19 11.53
CA GLN A 257 3.75 -10.10 12.49
C GLN A 257 4.12 -8.79 11.79
N CYS A 258 3.32 -7.76 12.01
CA CYS A 258 3.55 -6.40 11.55
C CYS A 258 3.78 -5.49 12.77
N LYS A 259 4.85 -4.69 12.76
CA LYS A 259 5.25 -3.80 13.85
C LYS A 259 5.02 -2.33 13.54
#